data_AF-A0A0G1FAK2-F1
#
_entry.id   AF-A0A0G1FAK2-F1
#
_cell.length_a   1.000
_cell.length_b   1.000
_cell.length_c   1.000
_cell.angle_alpha   90.00
_cell.angle_beta   90.00
_cell.angle_gamma   90.00
#
_symmetry.space_group_name_H-M   'P 1'
#
loop_
_entity.id
_entity.type
_entity.pdbx_description
1 polymer ?
#
loop_
_entity_poly.entity_id
_entity_poly.type
_entity_poly.pdbx_seq_one_letter_code
_entity_poly.pdbx_strand_id
1 'polypeptide(L)'
;MIITYFGKQFFKIQQGEMVLAFNPVSKSSKTGVSAHFGSDIALVTTNHPDYNGVEQLSHGERAPFVISGPGDYEIKEIFIKGVLSEALIASKKYINTIYLFSVDSINIAFLGALGDAELPKESHEALNSPDILFTPISGKGMLDAKSAAKLASSLEPKLIIPMDYDEVSLKAFLKEMGEEKAEVVDKLTLKRKDLDNKEGEVVVLKSS
;
A
#
# COMPACT_ATOMS: atom_id res chain seq x y z
N MET A 1 14.35 -2.90 6.74
CA MET A 1 12.88 -2.86 6.66
C MET A 1 12.32 -4.24 6.37
N ILE A 2 11.23 -4.63 7.02
CA ILE A 2 10.52 -5.89 6.78
C ILE A 2 9.07 -5.58 6.43
N ILE A 3 8.59 -6.07 5.29
CA ILE A 3 7.23 -5.92 4.80
C ILE A 3 6.53 -7.27 4.92
N THR A 4 5.37 -7.29 5.59
CA THR A 4 4.50 -8.46 5.73
C THR A 4 3.12 -8.11 5.22
N TYR A 5 2.50 -9.03 4.48
CA TYR A 5 1.16 -8.90 3.92
C TYR A 5 0.21 -9.87 4.61
N PHE A 6 -0.99 -9.42 4.97
CA PHE A 6 -2.00 -10.25 5.64
C PHE A 6 -3.22 -10.52 4.74
N GLY A 7 -3.29 -9.92 3.56
CA GLY A 7 -4.46 -9.98 2.68
C GLY A 7 -5.07 -8.61 2.43
N LYS A 8 -5.83 -8.48 1.34
CA LYS A 8 -6.43 -7.23 0.87
C LYS A 8 -5.41 -6.11 0.64
N GLN A 9 -5.41 -5.11 1.51
CA GLN A 9 -4.43 -4.04 1.55
C GLN A 9 -3.77 -3.94 2.93
N PHE A 10 -3.87 -5.01 3.73
CA PHE A 10 -3.35 -5.02 5.08
C PHE A 10 -1.87 -5.39 5.08
N PHE A 11 -1.02 -4.38 5.28
CA PHE A 11 0.42 -4.54 5.36
C PHE A 11 0.95 -4.11 6.73
N LYS A 12 2.05 -4.74 7.13
CA LYS A 12 2.91 -4.29 8.21
C LYS A 12 4.29 -4.00 7.67
N ILE A 13 4.78 -2.79 7.90
CA ILE A 13 6.17 -2.39 7.66
C ILE A 13 6.85 -2.24 9.02
N GLN A 14 7.91 -3.00 9.24
CA GLN A 14 8.70 -2.95 10.46
C GLN A 14 10.13 -2.50 10.16
N GLN A 15 10.60 -1.49 10.90
CA GLN A 15 11.98 -1.00 10.85
C GLN A 15 12.51 -0.86 12.27
N GLY A 16 13.46 -1.71 12.65
CA GLY A 16 13.88 -1.82 14.05
C GLY A 16 12.70 -2.20 14.96
N GLU A 17 12.43 -1.38 15.96
CA GLU A 17 11.30 -1.55 16.89
C GLU A 17 10.00 -0.92 16.40
N MET A 18 10.10 0.01 15.43
CA MET A 18 8.99 0.77 14.88
C MET A 18 8.17 -0.08 13.92
N VAL A 19 6.84 -0.02 14.08
CA VAL A 19 5.86 -0.77 13.31
C VAL A 19 4.82 0.18 12.73
N LEU A 20 4.73 0.21 11.40
CA LEU A 20 3.67 0.88 10.65
C LEU A 20 2.70 -0.17 10.13
N ALA A 21 1.41 0.08 10.29
CA ALA A 21 0.33 -0.74 9.74
C ALA A 21 -0.44 0.06 8.68
N PHE A 22 -0.84 -0.62 7.61
CA PHE A 22 -1.57 -0.03 6.49
C PHE A 22 -2.86 -0.79 6.30
N ASN A 23 -3.97 -0.06 6.15
CA ASN A 23 -5.30 -0.61 5.88
C ASN A 23 -5.63 -1.90 6.64
N PRO A 24 -5.57 -1.90 8.00
CA PRO A 24 -5.97 -3.05 8.78
C PRO A 24 -7.40 -3.47 8.44
N VAL A 25 -7.66 -4.77 8.38
CA VAL A 25 -9.01 -5.29 8.12
C VAL A 25 -9.80 -5.35 9.41
N SER A 26 -11.02 -4.79 9.42
CA SER A 26 -11.90 -4.83 10.59
C SER A 26 -12.48 -6.22 10.82
N LYS A 27 -12.82 -6.55 12.09
CA LYS A 27 -13.59 -7.78 12.40
C LYS A 27 -14.95 -7.82 11.70
N SER A 28 -15.46 -6.66 11.30
CA SER A 28 -16.73 -6.52 10.57
C SER A 28 -16.62 -6.79 9.07
N SER A 29 -15.40 -6.93 8.54
CA SER A 29 -15.16 -7.28 7.14
C SER A 29 -15.60 -8.72 6.85
N LYS A 30 -16.05 -8.96 5.61
CA LYS A 30 -16.43 -10.29 5.11
C LYS A 30 -15.30 -11.02 4.39
N THR A 31 -14.09 -10.45 4.40
CA THR A 31 -12.94 -10.97 3.63
C THR A 31 -12.28 -12.18 4.27
N GLY A 32 -12.52 -12.42 5.57
CA GLY A 32 -11.90 -13.50 6.34
C GLY A 32 -10.45 -13.20 6.76
N VAL A 33 -9.90 -12.05 6.36
CA VAL A 33 -8.57 -11.60 6.76
C VAL A 33 -8.60 -11.19 8.23
N SER A 34 -7.68 -11.74 9.02
CA SER A 34 -7.55 -11.43 10.44
C SER A 34 -6.08 -11.46 10.84
N ALA A 35 -5.57 -10.33 11.32
CA ALA A 35 -4.25 -10.24 11.92
C ALA A 35 -4.31 -9.23 13.07
N HIS A 36 -3.64 -9.55 14.18
CA HIS A 36 -3.63 -8.72 15.38
C HIS A 36 -2.20 -8.54 15.88
N PHE A 37 -1.76 -7.29 16.01
CA PHE A 37 -0.42 -6.94 16.48
C PHE A 37 -0.39 -5.48 16.94
N GLY A 38 0.56 -5.11 17.79
CA GLY A 38 0.75 -3.71 18.20
C GLY A 38 1.49 -2.91 17.12
N SER A 39 0.99 -1.73 16.75
CA SER A 39 1.69 -0.80 15.86
C SER A 39 1.86 0.59 16.47
N ASP A 40 2.85 1.33 15.97
CA ASP A 40 3.14 2.70 16.37
C ASP A 40 2.34 3.71 15.56
N ILE A 41 2.16 3.44 14.27
CA ILE A 41 1.41 4.26 13.33
C ILE A 41 0.47 3.34 12.55
N ALA A 42 -0.77 3.78 12.35
CA ALA A 42 -1.76 3.12 11.51
C ALA A 42 -2.22 4.08 10.41
N LEU A 43 -2.04 3.68 9.16
CA LEU A 43 -2.42 4.44 7.97
C LEU A 43 -3.66 3.80 7.35
N VAL A 44 -4.77 4.53 7.37
CA VAL A 44 -6.05 4.12 6.79
C VAL A 44 -6.30 5.00 5.57
N THR A 45 -6.31 4.41 4.38
CA THR A 45 -6.54 5.15 3.14
C THR A 45 -8.01 5.45 2.95
N THR A 46 -8.89 4.52 3.33
CA THR A 46 -10.32 4.56 3.05
C THR A 46 -11.11 4.09 4.25
N ASN A 47 -12.11 4.87 4.68
CA ASN A 47 -12.99 4.48 5.79
C ASN A 47 -14.02 3.44 5.35
N HIS A 48 -13.59 2.19 5.24
CA HIS A 48 -14.39 1.02 4.88
C HIS A 48 -13.92 -0.19 5.71
N PRO A 49 -14.80 -1.13 6.10
CA PRO A 49 -14.42 -2.29 6.93
C PRO A 49 -13.23 -3.12 6.41
N ASP A 50 -13.04 -3.16 5.09
CA ASP A 50 -11.93 -3.90 4.47
C ASP A 50 -10.57 -3.18 4.58
N TYR A 51 -10.57 -1.91 4.99
CA TYR A 51 -9.37 -1.05 5.04
C TYR A 51 -9.25 -0.28 6.38
N ASN A 52 -10.25 -0.34 7.25
CA ASN A 52 -10.27 0.37 8.53
C ASN A 52 -10.66 -0.56 9.68
N GLY A 53 -9.68 -1.30 10.17
CA GLY A 53 -9.73 -2.19 11.33
C GLY A 53 -8.72 -1.81 12.40
N VAL A 54 -8.56 -0.52 12.72
CA VAL A 54 -7.53 -0.03 13.66
C VAL A 54 -7.64 -0.66 15.05
N GLU A 55 -8.79 -1.22 15.42
CA GLU A 55 -8.97 -2.00 16.64
C GLU A 55 -8.11 -3.28 16.68
N GLN A 56 -7.63 -3.78 15.54
CA GLN A 56 -6.69 -4.90 15.48
C GLN A 56 -5.27 -4.52 15.88
N LEU A 57 -4.96 -3.22 15.97
CA LEU A 57 -3.58 -2.73 15.99
C LEU A 57 -3.07 -2.36 17.40
N SER A 58 -3.89 -2.58 18.43
CA SER A 58 -3.51 -2.36 19.82
C SER A 58 -3.13 -3.69 20.48
N HIS A 59 -1.90 -3.82 20.97
CA HIS A 59 -1.44 -5.03 21.65
C HIS A 59 -0.43 -4.69 22.76
N GLY A 60 -0.68 -5.18 23.96
CA GLY A 60 0.09 -4.81 25.14
C GLY A 60 -0.01 -3.30 25.39
N GLU A 61 1.13 -2.63 25.52
CA GLU A 61 1.20 -1.17 25.72
C GLU A 61 1.23 -0.37 24.41
N ARG A 62 1.29 -1.04 23.24
CA ARG A 62 1.31 -0.36 21.95
C ARG A 62 -0.10 -0.05 21.48
N ALA A 63 -0.39 1.23 21.32
CA ALA A 63 -1.57 1.76 20.64
C ALA A 63 -1.11 2.72 19.53
N PRO A 64 -1.64 2.60 18.30
CA PRO A 64 -1.13 3.37 17.18
C PRO A 64 -1.64 4.80 17.18
N PHE A 65 -0.80 5.72 16.69
CA PHE A 65 -1.28 6.97 16.15
C PHE A 65 -1.98 6.71 14.81
N VAL A 66 -3.27 7.02 14.72
CA VAL A 66 -4.09 6.74 13.53
C VAL A 66 -4.10 7.94 12.60
N ILE A 67 -3.73 7.70 11.35
CA ILE A 67 -3.82 8.65 10.24
C ILE A 67 -4.86 8.11 9.27
N SER A 68 -5.97 8.84 9.09
CA SER A 68 -7.13 8.36 8.34
C SER A 68 -7.71 9.42 7.40
N GLY A 69 -6.85 10.22 6.75
CA GLY A 69 -7.27 11.27 5.84
C GLY A 69 -6.10 12.04 5.23
N PRO A 70 -6.37 12.87 4.20
CA PRO A 70 -5.36 13.70 3.55
C PRO A 70 -4.84 14.80 4.50
N GLY A 71 -3.62 15.25 4.24
CA GLY A 71 -2.91 16.23 5.06
C GLY A 71 -1.45 15.86 5.26
N ASP A 72 -0.69 16.77 5.86
CA ASP A 72 0.71 16.54 6.23
C ASP A 72 0.80 16.19 7.72
N TYR A 73 1.56 15.15 8.03
CA TYR A 73 1.72 14.61 9.36
C TYR A 73 3.20 14.40 9.67
N GLU A 74 3.61 14.69 10.91
CA GLU A 74 4.97 14.40 11.38
C GLU A 74 4.87 13.65 12.72
N ILE A 75 5.22 12.36 12.70
CA ILE A 75 5.12 11.47 13.86
C ILE A 75 6.36 10.59 13.90
N LYS A 76 7.02 10.52 15.06
CA LYS A 76 8.23 9.71 15.27
C LYS A 76 9.31 9.99 14.20
N GLU A 77 9.50 11.27 13.87
CA GLU A 77 10.46 11.75 12.87
C GLU A 77 10.18 11.26 11.43
N ILE A 78 9.00 10.69 11.19
CA ILE A 78 8.52 10.36 9.83
C ILE A 78 7.57 11.47 9.40
N PHE A 79 7.94 12.11 8.28
CA PHE A 79 7.03 12.96 7.54
C PHE A 79 6.16 12.10 6.61
N ILE A 80 4.83 12.23 6.76
CA ILE A 80 3.83 11.51 5.98
C ILE A 80 2.94 12.54 5.30
N LYS A 81 2.92 12.50 3.98
CA LYS A 81 2.02 13.30 3.14
C LYS A 81 0.86 12.45 2.66
N GLY A 82 -0.34 12.83 3.06
CA GLY A 82 -1.61 12.24 2.63
C GLY A 82 -2.23 13.06 1.51
N VAL A 83 -2.34 12.47 0.32
CA VAL A 83 -2.90 13.11 -0.87
C VAL A 83 -4.32 12.61 -1.11
N LEU A 84 -5.26 13.53 -1.27
CA LEU A 84 -6.66 13.22 -1.52
C LEU A 84 -6.84 12.55 -2.89
N SER A 85 -7.58 11.44 -2.92
CA SER A 85 -8.10 10.83 -4.14
C SER A 85 -9.47 10.20 -3.88
N GLU A 86 -10.07 9.56 -4.90
CA GLU A 86 -11.35 8.88 -4.78
C GLU A 86 -11.20 7.35 -4.88
N ALA A 87 -12.07 6.63 -4.18
CA ALA A 87 -12.30 5.20 -4.32
C ALA A 87 -13.78 4.93 -4.65
N LEU A 88 -14.04 3.94 -5.49
CA LEU A 88 -15.38 3.46 -5.77
C LEU A 88 -15.51 2.02 -5.29
N ILE A 89 -16.23 1.79 -4.20
CA ILE A 89 -16.40 0.45 -3.62
C ILE A 89 -17.89 0.11 -3.68
N ALA A 90 -18.23 -0.96 -4.41
CA ALA A 90 -19.62 -1.39 -4.62
C ALA A 90 -20.55 -0.25 -5.06
N SER A 91 -20.10 0.55 -6.05
CA SER A 91 -20.81 1.71 -6.59
C SER A 91 -21.03 2.87 -5.62
N LYS A 92 -20.42 2.84 -4.44
CA LYS A 92 -20.41 3.95 -3.48
C LYS A 92 -19.05 4.64 -3.50
N LYS A 93 -19.07 5.97 -3.58
CA LYS A 93 -17.87 6.80 -3.49
C LYS A 93 -17.37 6.86 -2.05
N TYR A 94 -16.06 6.74 -1.89
CA TYR A 94 -15.34 6.96 -0.65
C TYR A 94 -14.16 7.89 -0.89
N ILE A 95 -13.76 8.61 0.16
CA ILE A 95 -12.47 9.28 0.19
C ILE A 95 -11.40 8.21 0.25
N ASN A 96 -10.42 8.30 -0.64
CA ASN A 96 -9.16 7.57 -0.56
C ASN A 96 -8.03 8.56 -0.27
N THR A 97 -7.05 8.12 0.51
CA THR A 97 -5.84 8.90 0.78
C THR A 97 -4.64 8.10 0.31
N ILE A 98 -3.89 8.66 -0.63
CA ILE A 98 -2.59 8.13 -1.03
C ILE A 98 -1.57 8.61 0.01
N TYR A 99 -0.80 7.69 0.60
CA TYR A 99 0.21 8.06 1.58
C TYR A 99 1.62 7.98 0.98
N LEU A 100 2.38 9.05 1.21
CA LEU A 100 3.75 9.24 0.76
C LEU A 100 4.62 9.53 1.95
N PHE A 101 5.65 8.73 2.16
CA PHE A 101 6.50 8.84 3.33
C PHE A 101 7.83 8.15 3.09
N SER A 102 8.81 8.44 3.94
CA SER A 102 10.12 7.84 3.86
C SER A 102 10.46 7.13 5.17
N VAL A 103 10.90 5.87 5.08
CA VAL A 103 11.42 5.11 6.22
C VAL A 103 12.79 4.57 5.86
N ASP A 104 13.80 4.80 6.69
CA ASP A 104 15.17 4.33 6.43
C ASP A 104 15.72 4.78 5.06
N SER A 105 15.41 6.04 4.69
CA SER A 105 15.72 6.65 3.38
C SER A 105 15.14 5.92 2.16
N ILE A 106 14.11 5.09 2.36
CA ILE A 106 13.33 4.46 1.30
C ILE A 106 11.99 5.20 1.18
N ASN A 107 11.74 5.79 0.02
CA ASN A 107 10.51 6.51 -0.28
C ASN A 107 9.41 5.51 -0.67
N ILE A 108 8.27 5.59 -0.01
CA ILE A 108 7.16 4.65 -0.18
C ILE A 108 5.92 5.41 -0.61
N ALA A 109 5.28 4.91 -1.66
CA ALA A 109 3.98 5.35 -2.13
C ALA A 109 2.95 4.25 -1.93
N PHE A 110 1.94 4.54 -1.11
CA PHE A 110 0.83 3.63 -0.85
C PHE A 110 -0.46 4.20 -1.45
N LEU A 111 -0.92 3.64 -2.58
CA LEU A 111 -2.03 4.21 -3.35
C LEU A 111 -3.42 3.95 -2.74
N GLY A 112 -3.54 2.97 -1.86
CA GLY A 112 -4.84 2.57 -1.29
C GLY A 112 -5.82 2.03 -2.32
N ALA A 113 -7.10 2.34 -2.14
CA ALA A 113 -8.20 1.91 -3.01
C ALA A 113 -8.38 2.83 -4.23
N LEU A 114 -7.28 3.31 -4.82
CA LEU A 114 -7.31 4.27 -5.92
C LEU A 114 -8.17 3.77 -7.10
N GLY A 115 -9.18 4.56 -7.47
CA GLY A 115 -10.14 4.24 -8.54
C GLY A 115 -9.74 4.73 -9.92
N ASP A 116 -8.94 5.79 -10.00
CA ASP A 116 -8.57 6.46 -11.24
C ASP A 116 -7.05 6.55 -11.38
N ALA A 117 -6.54 6.25 -12.57
CA ALA A 117 -5.12 6.35 -12.88
C ALA A 117 -4.69 7.79 -13.16
N GLU A 118 -5.65 8.68 -13.44
CA GLU A 118 -5.39 10.11 -13.60
C GLU A 118 -5.32 10.77 -12.23
N LEU A 119 -4.10 10.98 -11.76
CA LEU A 119 -3.86 11.77 -10.56
C LEU A 119 -3.77 13.25 -10.93
N PRO A 120 -4.24 14.18 -10.07
CA PRO A 120 -3.93 15.59 -10.23
C PRO A 120 -2.42 15.80 -10.36
N LYS A 121 -2.01 16.81 -11.12
CA LYS A 121 -0.58 17.09 -11.35
C LYS A 121 0.20 17.27 -10.04
N GLU A 122 -0.41 17.93 -9.07
CA GLU A 122 0.13 18.12 -7.71
C GLU A 122 0.37 16.79 -6.98
N SER A 123 -0.51 15.81 -7.20
CA SER A 123 -0.38 14.45 -6.67
C SER A 123 0.72 13.68 -7.37
N HIS A 124 0.86 13.80 -8.70
CA HIS A 124 1.96 13.23 -9.46
C HIS A 124 3.32 13.78 -9.02
N GLU A 125 3.44 15.10 -8.84
CA GLU A 125 4.67 15.73 -8.35
C GLU A 125 5.00 15.29 -6.93
N ALA A 126 3.99 15.07 -6.07
CA ALA A 126 4.21 14.53 -4.74
C ALA A 126 4.70 13.07 -4.77
N LEU A 127 4.20 12.27 -5.72
CA LEU A 127 4.53 10.86 -5.92
C LEU A 127 5.91 10.61 -6.55
N ASN A 128 6.66 11.67 -6.90
CA ASN A 128 7.94 11.65 -7.61
C ASN A 128 8.83 10.41 -7.33
N SER A 129 8.95 9.52 -8.32
CA SER A 129 9.81 8.33 -8.35
C SER A 129 9.98 7.62 -7.00
N PRO A 130 8.91 6.99 -6.47
CA PRO A 130 8.97 6.34 -5.17
C PRO A 130 9.84 5.09 -5.28
N ASP A 131 10.62 4.79 -4.25
CA ASP A 131 11.44 3.56 -4.28
C ASP A 131 10.54 2.31 -4.23
N ILE A 132 9.43 2.36 -3.48
CA ILE A 132 8.45 1.26 -3.40
C ILE A 132 7.03 1.81 -3.67
N LEU A 133 6.33 1.19 -4.61
CA LEU A 133 4.94 1.49 -4.93
C LEU A 133 4.02 0.32 -4.54
N PHE A 134 3.01 0.59 -3.71
CA PHE A 134 1.90 -0.33 -3.45
C PHE A 134 0.69 0.08 -4.30
N THR A 135 0.26 -0.79 -5.21
CA THR A 135 -0.81 -0.46 -6.17
C THR A 135 -1.95 -1.49 -6.18
N PRO A 136 -3.23 -1.08 -6.10
CA PRO A 136 -4.34 -2.00 -6.30
C PRO A 136 -4.41 -2.43 -7.77
N ILE A 137 -4.83 -3.68 -8.03
CA ILE A 137 -4.96 -4.19 -9.41
C ILE A 137 -6.28 -4.95 -9.70
N SER A 138 -7.27 -4.88 -8.80
CA SER A 138 -8.52 -5.67 -8.92
C SER A 138 -9.46 -5.27 -10.06
N GLY A 139 -9.46 -4.01 -10.52
CA GLY A 139 -10.44 -3.48 -11.46
C GLY A 139 -11.89 -3.35 -10.94
N LYS A 140 -12.15 -3.62 -9.65
CA LYS A 140 -13.50 -3.65 -9.05
C LYS A 140 -13.91 -2.28 -8.47
N GLY A 141 -13.80 -1.23 -9.29
CA GLY A 141 -13.90 0.17 -8.85
C GLY A 141 -12.60 0.74 -8.24
N MET A 142 -11.53 -0.05 -8.36
CA MET A 142 -10.13 0.34 -8.22
C MET A 142 -9.42 0.20 -9.57
N LEU A 143 -8.17 0.61 -9.64
CA LEU A 143 -7.31 0.35 -10.80
C LEU A 143 -7.37 -1.13 -11.20
N ASP A 144 -7.56 -1.37 -12.50
CA ASP A 144 -7.35 -2.67 -13.10
C ASP A 144 -5.86 -2.89 -13.41
N ALA A 145 -5.51 -4.13 -13.77
CA ALA A 145 -4.13 -4.51 -14.11
C ALA A 145 -3.47 -3.56 -15.13
N LYS A 146 -4.20 -3.16 -16.17
CA LYS A 146 -3.66 -2.32 -17.25
C LYS A 146 -3.43 -0.88 -16.79
N SER A 147 -4.39 -0.32 -16.08
CA SER A 147 -4.35 1.06 -15.57
C SER A 147 -3.30 1.19 -14.47
N ALA A 148 -3.18 0.20 -13.60
CA ALA A 148 -2.13 0.10 -12.59
C ALA A 148 -0.74 -0.04 -13.22
N ALA A 149 -0.58 -0.87 -14.26
CA ALA A 149 0.71 -0.99 -14.96
C ALA A 149 1.11 0.33 -15.61
N LYS A 150 0.18 1.00 -16.30
CA LYS A 150 0.41 2.33 -16.90
C LYS A 150 0.83 3.37 -15.85
N LEU A 151 0.15 3.41 -14.70
CA LEU A 151 0.49 4.32 -13.60
C LEU A 151 1.85 3.97 -12.98
N ALA A 152 2.14 2.68 -12.78
CA ALA A 152 3.43 2.25 -12.28
C ALA A 152 4.56 2.66 -13.23
N SER A 153 4.40 2.45 -14.54
CA SER A 153 5.40 2.89 -15.53
C SER A 153 5.58 4.41 -15.54
N SER A 154 4.53 5.21 -15.31
CA SER A 154 4.67 6.68 -15.30
C SER A 154 5.31 7.23 -14.02
N LEU A 155 5.22 6.49 -12.91
CA LEU A 155 5.86 6.84 -11.66
C LEU A 155 7.31 6.34 -11.56
N GLU A 156 7.73 5.43 -12.44
CA GLU A 156 9.08 4.84 -12.47
C GLU A 156 9.60 4.38 -11.10
N PRO A 157 8.83 3.57 -10.33
CA PRO A 157 9.31 3.07 -9.06
C PRO A 157 10.38 2.00 -9.25
N LYS A 158 11.23 1.83 -8.24
CA LYS A 158 12.25 0.76 -8.26
C LYS A 158 11.64 -0.61 -8.00
N LEU A 159 10.65 -0.67 -7.12
CA LEU A 159 9.97 -1.88 -6.72
C LEU A 159 8.45 -1.65 -6.68
N ILE A 160 7.69 -2.60 -7.22
CA ILE A 160 6.23 -2.56 -7.24
C ILE A 160 5.67 -3.76 -6.48
N ILE A 161 4.73 -3.48 -5.57
CA ILE A 161 4.00 -4.48 -4.80
C ILE A 161 2.52 -4.37 -5.19
N PRO A 162 2.00 -5.29 -6.01
CA PRO A 162 0.57 -5.32 -6.32
C PRO A 162 -0.22 -5.71 -5.07
N MET A 163 -1.43 -5.18 -4.95
CA MET A 163 -2.35 -5.49 -3.85
C MET A 163 -3.81 -5.58 -4.33
N ASP A 164 -4.68 -6.11 -3.46
CA ASP A 164 -6.12 -6.31 -3.71
C ASP A 164 -6.40 -6.91 -5.11
N TYR A 165 -6.07 -8.19 -5.29
CA TYR A 165 -6.15 -8.89 -6.57
C TYR A 165 -6.63 -10.33 -6.44
N ASP A 166 -6.97 -10.93 -7.58
CA ASP A 166 -7.17 -12.36 -7.79
C ASP A 166 -6.13 -12.90 -8.77
N GLU A 167 -6.10 -14.22 -9.00
CA GLU A 167 -5.11 -14.84 -9.89
C GLU A 167 -5.17 -14.30 -11.32
N VAL A 168 -6.36 -13.91 -11.79
CA VAL A 168 -6.58 -13.41 -13.15
C VAL A 168 -6.00 -12.01 -13.30
N SER A 169 -6.34 -11.11 -12.38
CA SER A 169 -5.82 -9.73 -12.36
C SER A 169 -4.32 -9.69 -12.11
N LEU A 170 -3.78 -10.52 -11.21
CA LEU A 170 -2.33 -10.64 -11.01
C LEU A 170 -1.62 -11.08 -12.28
N LYS A 171 -2.09 -12.15 -12.92
CA LYS A 171 -1.48 -12.65 -14.17
C LYS A 171 -1.51 -11.59 -15.28
N ALA A 172 -2.61 -10.85 -15.40
CA ALA A 172 -2.71 -9.75 -16.34
C ALA A 172 -1.71 -8.64 -16.02
N PHE A 173 -1.60 -8.22 -14.75
CA PHE A 173 -0.70 -7.16 -14.31
C PHE A 173 0.77 -7.52 -14.56
N LEU A 174 1.19 -8.73 -14.18
CA LEU A 174 2.56 -9.21 -14.42
C LEU A 174 2.90 -9.23 -15.91
N LYS A 175 1.95 -9.61 -16.78
CA LYS A 175 2.15 -9.57 -18.23
C LYS A 175 2.30 -8.14 -18.77
N GLU A 176 1.46 -7.21 -18.30
CA GLU A 176 1.56 -5.80 -18.71
C GLU A 176 2.87 -5.16 -18.26
N MET A 177 3.39 -5.57 -17.10
CA MET A 177 4.69 -5.13 -16.57
C MET A 177 5.90 -5.86 -17.20
N GLY A 178 5.70 -6.95 -17.95
CA GLY A 178 6.80 -7.79 -18.45
C GLY A 178 7.51 -8.62 -17.36
N GLU A 179 6.83 -8.86 -16.24
CA GLU A 179 7.36 -9.48 -15.02
C GLU A 179 6.65 -10.82 -14.72
N GLU A 180 6.43 -11.68 -15.73
CA GLU A 180 5.69 -12.94 -15.52
C GLU A 180 6.40 -13.94 -14.60
N LYS A 181 7.68 -13.70 -14.29
CA LYS A 181 8.49 -14.48 -13.35
C LYS A 181 8.75 -13.74 -12.04
N ALA A 182 7.94 -12.72 -11.73
CA ALA A 182 8.02 -11.94 -10.51
C ALA A 182 8.20 -12.85 -9.28
N GLU A 183 9.09 -12.42 -8.39
CA GLU A 183 9.39 -13.16 -7.17
C GLU A 183 8.16 -13.21 -6.28
N VAL A 184 7.83 -14.40 -5.78
CA VAL A 184 6.71 -14.59 -4.85
C VAL A 184 7.25 -14.97 -3.47
N VAL A 185 7.05 -14.11 -2.48
CA VAL A 185 7.64 -14.25 -1.14
C VAL A 185 6.59 -14.13 -0.04
N ASP A 186 6.76 -14.85 1.08
CA ASP A 186 5.87 -14.72 2.24
C ASP A 186 6.16 -13.43 3.04
N LYS A 187 7.41 -12.97 2.97
CA LYS A 187 7.90 -11.80 3.68
C LYS A 187 9.04 -11.17 2.90
N LEU A 188 9.01 -9.86 2.76
CA LEU A 188 10.02 -9.12 2.01
C LEU A 188 10.90 -8.34 2.98
N THR A 189 12.20 -8.64 3.00
CA THR A 189 13.20 -7.92 3.80
C THR A 189 14.06 -7.09 2.86
N LEU A 190 14.11 -5.79 3.09
CA LEU A 190 14.81 -4.83 2.23
C LEU A 190 15.69 -3.89 3.06
N LYS A 191 16.83 -3.54 2.47
CA LYS A 191 17.68 -2.39 2.83
C LYS A 191 17.74 -1.45 1.62
N ARG A 192 18.11 -0.19 1.85
CA ARG A 192 18.18 0.81 0.78
C ARG A 192 19.02 0.38 -0.42
N LYS A 193 20.14 -0.30 -0.17
CA LYS A 193 21.06 -0.83 -1.19
C LYS A 193 20.45 -1.92 -2.08
N ASP A 194 19.44 -2.62 -1.59
CA ASP A 194 18.81 -3.72 -2.33
C ASP A 194 17.86 -3.17 -3.41
N LEU A 195 17.57 -1.86 -3.38
CA LEU A 195 16.75 -1.15 -4.35
C LEU A 195 17.59 -0.44 -5.42
N ASP A 196 18.88 -0.17 -5.17
CA ASP A 196 19.69 0.72 -6.04
C ASP A 196 19.82 0.26 -7.49
N ASN A 197 19.68 -1.03 -7.76
CA ASN A 197 19.78 -1.60 -9.11
C ASN A 197 18.43 -2.08 -9.66
N LYS A 198 17.32 -1.77 -8.99
CA LYS A 198 16.00 -2.19 -9.41
C LYS A 198 15.33 -1.11 -10.24
N GLU A 199 14.72 -1.52 -11.35
CA GLU A 199 14.00 -0.66 -12.27
C GLU A 199 12.64 -1.28 -12.57
N GLY A 200 11.61 -0.93 -11.80
CA GLY A 200 10.25 -1.43 -12.01
C GLY A 200 10.03 -2.91 -11.68
N GLU A 201 10.90 -3.53 -10.89
CA GLU A 201 10.74 -4.95 -10.52
C GLU A 201 9.45 -5.17 -9.74
N VAL A 202 8.72 -6.25 -10.05
CA VAL A 202 7.51 -6.63 -9.32
C VAL A 202 7.82 -7.73 -8.31
N VAL A 203 7.41 -7.53 -7.06
CA VAL A 203 7.45 -8.57 -6.02
C VAL A 203 6.05 -8.84 -5.49
N VAL A 204 5.64 -10.10 -5.52
CA VAL A 204 4.33 -10.55 -5.08
C VAL A 204 4.44 -11.11 -3.66
N LEU A 205 3.72 -10.48 -2.73
CA LEU A 205 3.66 -10.97 -1.35
C LEU A 205 2.52 -11.99 -1.19
N LYS A 206 2.81 -13.11 -0.54
CA LYS A 206 1.78 -14.05 -0.06
C LYS A 206 1.25 -13.59 1.28
N SER A 207 -0.07 -13.71 1.47
CA SER A 207 -0.69 -13.41 2.76
C SER A 207 -0.18 -14.40 3.81
N SER A 208 0.38 -13.89 4.89
CA SER A 208 0.80 -14.65 6.08
C SER A 208 -0.38 -15.09 6.94
#